data_AF-A0A7U4E5R2-F1
#
_entry.id   AF-A0A7U4E5R2-F1
#
_cell.length_a   1.000
_cell.length_b   1.000
_cell.length_c   1.000
_cell.angle_alpha   90.00
_cell.angle_beta   90.00
_cell.angle_gamma   90.00
#
_symmetry.space_group_name_H-M   'P 1'
#
loop_
_entity.id
_entity.type
_entity.pdbx_description
1 polymer ?
#
loop_
_entity_poly.entity_id
_entity_poly.type
_entity_poly.pdbx_seq_one_letter_code
_entity_poly.pdbx_strand_id
1 'polypeptide(L)'
;MSIHATKPFDTSKIRSIDVILPLNLTLTKEFLEILLLKYQRINKIVLHSADKFTSYENPQIFITPQVIDSKKCCGQISSDYFSINLSTFTESQKHNTCLNRKISIDAEGNIKNCPSMTKSYGNIRDTTLREAIEKQGFKDVWYIHKDQIEVCKDCEFHHICTDCRAYIQDPNNIYSKPAKCSYDPYTATWGEANPTNNPLHGQ
;
A
#
# COMPACT_ATOMS: atom_id res chain seq x y z
N MET A 1 -3.60 0.91 -30.84
CA MET A 1 -2.52 1.24 -29.88
C MET A 1 -1.94 -0.08 -29.37
N SER A 2 -0.78 -0.49 -29.88
CA SER A 2 -0.22 -1.81 -29.55
C SER A 2 0.53 -1.74 -28.21
N ILE A 3 -0.08 -2.27 -27.15
CA ILE A 3 0.58 -2.40 -25.85
C ILE A 3 1.64 -3.50 -25.98
N HIS A 4 2.89 -3.12 -26.30
CA HIS A 4 4.05 -4.02 -26.28
C HIS A 4 4.63 -4.18 -24.87
N ALA A 5 3.95 -3.64 -23.84
CA ALA A 5 4.48 -3.49 -22.49
C ALA A 5 4.79 -4.82 -21.79
N THR A 6 4.16 -5.94 -22.18
CA THR A 6 4.27 -7.22 -21.46
C THR A 6 5.24 -8.22 -22.08
N LYS A 7 5.64 -8.04 -23.35
CA LYS A 7 6.57 -8.92 -24.07
C LYS A 7 7.93 -9.12 -23.36
N PRO A 8 8.50 -8.09 -22.68
CA PRO A 8 9.72 -8.26 -21.88
C PRO A 8 9.56 -9.20 -20.67
N PHE A 9 8.33 -9.51 -20.28
CA PHE A 9 8.06 -10.31 -19.08
C PHE A 9 7.82 -11.79 -19.38
N ASP A 10 7.73 -12.21 -20.64
CA ASP A 10 7.44 -13.59 -21.03
C ASP A 10 8.47 -14.61 -20.50
N THR A 11 9.74 -14.20 -20.33
CA THR A 11 10.80 -15.02 -19.74
C THR A 11 11.14 -14.65 -18.29
N SER A 12 10.39 -13.73 -17.68
CA SER A 12 10.66 -13.22 -16.34
C SER A 12 10.07 -14.10 -15.24
N LYS A 13 10.59 -13.94 -14.01
CA LYS A 13 10.06 -14.56 -12.77
C LYS A 13 8.79 -13.86 -12.24
N ILE A 14 8.25 -12.87 -12.97
CA ILE A 14 7.05 -12.12 -12.57
C ILE A 14 5.85 -13.05 -12.62
N ARG A 15 5.18 -13.18 -11.47
CA ARG A 15 4.02 -14.07 -11.27
C ARG A 15 2.68 -13.43 -11.65
N SER A 16 2.54 -12.13 -11.40
CA SER A 16 1.32 -11.38 -11.67
C SER A 16 1.64 -9.92 -11.95
N ILE A 17 0.77 -9.28 -12.74
CA ILE A 17 0.82 -7.86 -13.07
C ILE A 17 -0.57 -7.29 -12.78
N ASP A 18 -0.64 -6.29 -11.91
CA ASP A 18 -1.86 -5.51 -11.71
C ASP A 18 -1.68 -4.16 -12.41
N VAL A 19 -2.64 -3.76 -13.25
CA VAL A 19 -2.58 -2.51 -14.02
C VAL A 19 -3.53 -1.49 -13.41
N ILE A 20 -3.05 -0.28 -13.13
CA ILE A 20 -3.84 0.82 -12.56
C ILE A 20 -3.71 2.03 -13.49
N LEU A 21 -4.82 2.54 -14.01
CA LEU A 21 -4.86 3.62 -15.02
C LEU A 21 -6.05 4.56 -14.78
N PRO A 22 -5.98 5.83 -15.18
CA PRO A 22 -7.16 6.70 -15.19
C PRO A 22 -8.18 6.21 -16.23
N LEU A 23 -9.46 6.34 -15.92
CA LEU A 23 -10.53 6.03 -16.86
C LEU A 23 -10.39 6.92 -18.11
N ASN A 24 -10.39 6.29 -19.28
CA ASN A 24 -10.36 6.96 -20.58
C ASN A 24 -11.38 6.30 -21.50
N LEU A 25 -12.10 7.10 -22.28
CA LEU A 25 -13.11 6.65 -23.25
C LEU A 25 -12.57 5.64 -24.28
N THR A 26 -11.25 5.62 -24.52
CA THR A 26 -10.62 4.63 -25.41
C THR A 26 -10.47 3.24 -24.81
N LEU A 27 -10.63 3.09 -23.48
CA LEU A 27 -10.50 1.82 -22.76
C LEU A 27 -11.87 1.15 -22.61
N THR A 28 -12.42 0.65 -23.72
CA THR A 28 -13.70 -0.07 -23.68
C THR A 28 -13.54 -1.41 -22.97
N LYS A 29 -14.65 -1.95 -22.43
CA LYS A 29 -14.68 -3.25 -21.76
C LYS A 29 -14.15 -4.36 -22.67
N GLU A 30 -14.58 -4.37 -23.92
CA GLU A 30 -14.20 -5.38 -24.91
C GLU A 30 -12.68 -5.34 -25.17
N PHE A 31 -12.09 -4.14 -25.22
CA PHE A 31 -10.65 -4.00 -25.38
C PHE A 31 -9.88 -4.58 -24.18
N LEU A 32 -10.35 -4.31 -22.95
CA LEU A 32 -9.73 -4.81 -21.72
C LEU A 32 -9.87 -6.33 -21.58
N GLU A 33 -11.01 -6.89 -21.99
CA GLU A 33 -11.23 -8.33 -22.04
C GLU A 33 -10.25 -9.01 -23.00
N ILE A 34 -10.09 -8.47 -24.21
CA ILE A 34 -9.10 -8.96 -25.18
C ILE A 34 -7.68 -8.87 -24.60
N LEU A 35 -7.37 -7.79 -23.89
CA LEU A 35 -6.05 -7.59 -23.27
C LEU A 35 -5.76 -8.66 -22.21
N LEU A 36 -6.72 -8.94 -21.32
CA LEU A 36 -6.59 -9.92 -20.24
C LEU A 36 -6.50 -11.36 -20.78
N LEU A 37 -7.28 -11.68 -21.82
CA LEU A 37 -7.19 -12.97 -22.51
C LEU A 37 -5.83 -13.17 -23.21
N LYS A 38 -5.31 -12.11 -23.82
CA LYS A 38 -4.02 -12.14 -24.52
C LYS A 38 -2.83 -12.23 -23.55
N TYR A 39 -2.91 -11.54 -22.42
CA TYR A 39 -1.81 -11.43 -21.45
C TYR A 39 -2.23 -11.99 -20.09
N GLN A 40 -2.21 -13.32 -19.96
CA GLN A 40 -2.67 -14.05 -18.77
C GLN A 40 -1.89 -13.74 -17.47
N ARG A 41 -0.74 -13.06 -17.56
CA ARG A 41 -0.01 -12.58 -16.37
C ARG A 41 -0.64 -11.31 -15.79
N ILE A 42 -1.46 -10.59 -16.55
CA ILE A 42 -2.24 -9.47 -16.02
C ILE A 42 -3.35 -10.08 -15.18
N ASN A 43 -3.25 -9.93 -13.88
CA ASN A 43 -4.17 -10.51 -12.91
C ASN A 43 -5.43 -9.63 -12.76
N LYS A 44 -5.27 -8.31 -12.72
CA LYS A 44 -6.41 -7.37 -12.68
C LYS A 44 -6.10 -6.02 -13.32
N ILE A 45 -7.16 -5.31 -13.72
CA ILE A 45 -7.10 -3.92 -14.19
C ILE A 45 -7.97 -3.05 -13.27
N VAL A 46 -7.44 -1.92 -12.83
CA VAL A 46 -8.17 -0.90 -12.05
C VAL A 46 -8.19 0.40 -12.85
N LEU A 47 -9.39 0.85 -13.21
CA LEU A 47 -9.64 2.15 -13.82
C LEU A 47 -10.12 3.12 -12.73
N HIS A 48 -9.34 4.16 -12.47
CA HIS A 48 -9.63 5.13 -11.40
C HIS A 48 -10.18 6.44 -11.98
N SER A 49 -10.64 7.35 -11.11
CA SER A 49 -11.26 8.62 -11.50
C SER A 49 -12.55 8.49 -12.33
N ALA A 50 -13.37 7.49 -12.05
CA ALA A 50 -14.68 7.31 -12.68
C ALA A 50 -15.80 8.06 -11.94
N ASP A 51 -17.01 8.11 -12.51
CA ASP A 51 -18.17 8.68 -11.81
C ASP A 51 -18.73 7.74 -10.73
N LYS A 52 -18.62 6.42 -10.98
CA LYS A 52 -19.23 5.38 -10.15
C LYS A 52 -18.33 4.17 -10.05
N PHE A 53 -18.51 3.42 -8.95
CA PHE A 53 -17.86 2.14 -8.78
C PHE A 53 -18.54 1.07 -9.66
N THR A 54 -17.75 0.23 -10.31
CA THR A 54 -18.23 -0.93 -11.07
C THR A 54 -17.16 -2.03 -11.03
N SER A 55 -17.55 -3.29 -10.89
CA SER A 55 -16.61 -4.42 -10.86
C SER A 55 -17.07 -5.56 -11.76
N TYR A 56 -16.10 -6.21 -12.40
CA TYR A 56 -16.27 -7.43 -13.17
C TYR A 56 -15.32 -8.48 -12.60
N GLU A 57 -15.82 -9.66 -12.23
CA GLU A 57 -14.99 -10.69 -11.58
C GLU A 57 -14.26 -11.59 -12.59
N ASN A 58 -14.80 -11.72 -13.81
CA ASN A 58 -14.20 -12.54 -14.85
C ASN A 58 -14.36 -11.86 -16.23
N PRO A 59 -13.34 -11.13 -16.72
CA PRO A 59 -12.03 -10.93 -16.11
C PRO A 59 -12.03 -9.86 -14.99
N GLN A 60 -11.01 -9.85 -14.12
CA GLN A 60 -10.94 -8.95 -12.95
C GLN A 60 -10.69 -7.50 -13.37
N ILE A 61 -11.78 -6.72 -13.52
CA ILE A 61 -11.73 -5.30 -13.85
C ILE A 61 -12.49 -4.53 -12.77
N PHE A 62 -11.82 -3.55 -12.17
CA PHE A 62 -12.41 -2.63 -11.20
C PHE A 62 -12.43 -1.23 -11.76
N ILE A 63 -13.57 -0.54 -11.65
CA ILE A 63 -13.73 0.87 -12.00
C ILE A 63 -14.10 1.57 -10.70
N THR A 64 -13.35 2.60 -10.31
CA THR A 64 -13.52 3.28 -9.03
C THR A 64 -13.58 4.79 -9.20
N PRO A 65 -14.43 5.50 -8.44
CA PRO A 65 -14.42 6.95 -8.41
C PRO A 65 -13.22 7.53 -7.67
N GLN A 66 -12.52 6.71 -6.88
CA GLN A 66 -11.29 7.15 -6.22
C GLN A 66 -10.26 7.62 -7.25
N VAL A 67 -9.64 8.77 -7.02
CA VAL A 67 -8.50 9.24 -7.81
C VAL A 67 -7.22 8.63 -7.23
N ILE A 68 -6.46 7.92 -8.06
CA ILE A 68 -5.20 7.26 -7.66
C ILE A 68 -4.06 7.90 -8.47
N ASP A 69 -3.65 9.10 -8.07
CA ASP A 69 -2.61 9.88 -8.75
C ASP A 69 -1.27 9.91 -7.97
N SER A 70 -1.28 9.43 -6.73
CA SER A 70 -0.17 9.65 -5.81
C SER A 70 -0.11 8.59 -4.70
N LYS A 71 1.04 8.55 -4.03
CA LYS A 71 1.31 7.68 -2.88
C LYS A 71 0.43 7.97 -1.65
N LYS A 72 -0.35 9.06 -1.69
CA LYS A 72 -1.26 9.50 -0.63
C LYS A 72 -2.41 8.55 -0.41
N CYS A 73 -2.80 7.78 -1.41
CA CYS A 73 -3.90 6.83 -1.31
C CYS A 73 -3.61 5.66 -0.35
N CYS A 74 -2.33 5.44 0.01
CA CYS A 74 -1.92 4.34 0.90
C CYS A 74 -2.25 4.60 2.38
N GLY A 75 -2.19 3.54 3.19
CA GLY A 75 -2.33 3.62 4.66
C GLY A 75 -3.76 3.77 5.15
N GLN A 76 -4.76 3.53 4.30
CA GLN A 76 -6.17 3.52 4.71
C GLN A 76 -6.44 2.35 5.65
N ILE A 77 -7.24 2.62 6.69
CA ILE A 77 -7.62 1.63 7.68
C ILE A 77 -9.14 1.55 7.68
N SER A 78 -9.65 0.37 7.33
CA SER A 78 -11.07 0.01 7.31
C SER A 78 -11.20 -1.44 7.75
N SER A 79 -12.33 -1.80 8.35
CA SER A 79 -12.70 -3.20 8.62
C SER A 79 -12.68 -4.06 7.35
N ASP A 80 -12.95 -3.47 6.19
CA ASP A 80 -12.94 -4.17 4.89
C ASP A 80 -11.54 -4.65 4.50
N TYR A 81 -10.50 -4.07 5.09
CA TYR A 81 -9.10 -4.46 4.85
C TYR A 81 -8.54 -5.38 5.94
N PHE A 82 -9.37 -5.81 6.89
CA PHE A 82 -8.91 -6.72 7.93
C PHE A 82 -8.52 -8.07 7.34
N SER A 83 -7.33 -8.52 7.73
CA SER A 83 -6.71 -9.72 7.18
C SER A 83 -6.69 -10.80 8.26
N ILE A 84 -7.75 -11.59 8.32
CA ILE A 84 -7.91 -12.68 9.28
C ILE A 84 -7.26 -13.93 8.71
N ASN A 85 -5.93 -14.01 8.77
CA ASN A 85 -5.19 -15.19 8.35
C ASN A 85 -3.94 -15.40 9.22
N LEU A 86 -3.47 -16.65 9.26
CA LEU A 86 -2.34 -17.06 10.09
C LEU A 86 -1.05 -16.29 9.77
N SER A 87 -0.81 -15.95 8.50
CA SER A 87 0.41 -15.24 8.10
C SER A 87 0.40 -13.81 8.65
N THR A 88 -0.71 -13.08 8.48
CA THR A 88 -0.86 -11.72 9.05
C THR A 88 -0.79 -11.75 10.57
N PHE A 89 -1.49 -12.69 11.22
CA PHE A 89 -1.48 -12.80 12.67
C PHE A 89 -0.06 -13.04 13.22
N THR A 90 0.64 -14.06 12.71
CA THR A 90 1.99 -14.41 13.18
C THR A 90 3.01 -13.31 12.91
N GLU A 91 2.91 -12.63 11.76
CA GLU A 91 3.71 -11.45 11.43
C GLU A 91 3.51 -10.32 12.45
N SER A 92 2.24 -10.02 12.78
CA SER A 92 1.88 -8.92 13.68
C SER A 92 2.39 -9.08 15.11
N GLN A 93 2.73 -10.30 15.54
CA GLN A 93 3.23 -10.58 16.89
C GLN A 93 4.61 -9.95 17.16
N LYS A 94 5.41 -9.74 16.12
CA LYS A 94 6.83 -9.33 16.29
C LYS A 94 7.27 -8.24 15.34
N HIS A 95 6.45 -7.93 14.33
CA HIS A 95 6.87 -7.10 13.22
C HIS A 95 5.75 -6.18 12.73
N ASN A 96 6.17 -5.15 12.01
CA ASN A 96 5.27 -4.26 11.30
C ASN A 96 4.62 -4.98 10.12
N THR A 97 3.28 -5.11 10.14
CA THR A 97 2.51 -5.84 9.12
C THR A 97 2.56 -5.22 7.72
N CYS A 98 2.93 -3.94 7.60
CA CYS A 98 3.10 -3.30 6.30
C CYS A 98 4.55 -3.28 5.83
N LEU A 99 5.54 -3.08 6.70
CA LEU A 99 6.90 -2.75 6.31
C LEU A 99 7.89 -3.91 6.36
N ASN A 100 7.63 -4.96 7.16
CA ASN A 100 8.61 -6.04 7.32
C ASN A 100 8.95 -6.70 5.99
N ARG A 101 10.25 -6.93 5.75
CA ARG A 101 10.80 -7.53 4.53
C ARG A 101 10.44 -6.80 3.23
N LYS A 102 10.02 -5.54 3.31
CA LYS A 102 9.72 -4.71 2.14
C LYS A 102 10.81 -3.65 1.91
N ILE A 103 11.04 -3.41 0.64
CA ILE A 103 11.87 -2.36 0.09
C ILE A 103 11.11 -1.74 -1.07
N SER A 104 11.26 -0.44 -1.24
CA SER A 104 10.58 0.33 -2.27
C SER A 104 11.55 1.28 -2.95
N ILE A 105 11.23 1.65 -4.18
CA ILE A 105 11.91 2.69 -4.95
C ILE A 105 10.82 3.67 -5.34
N ASP A 106 10.97 4.95 -4.98
CA ASP A 106 10.01 5.98 -5.38
C ASP A 106 10.24 6.48 -6.82
N ALA A 107 9.38 7.38 -7.29
CA ALA A 107 9.41 7.89 -8.66
C ALA A 107 10.72 8.63 -9.03
N GLU A 108 11.48 9.09 -8.03
CA GLU A 108 12.76 9.77 -8.23
C GLU A 108 13.96 8.79 -8.19
N GLY A 109 13.68 7.50 -7.92
CA GLY A 109 14.67 6.44 -7.79
C GLY A 109 15.20 6.27 -6.36
N ASN A 110 14.63 6.94 -5.36
CA ASN A 110 15.09 6.83 -3.98
C ASN A 110 14.66 5.51 -3.36
N ILE A 111 15.59 4.83 -2.69
CA ILE A 111 15.35 3.55 -2.03
C ILE A 111 14.85 3.80 -0.60
N LYS A 112 13.67 3.27 -0.28
CA LYS A 112 12.92 3.55 0.96
C LYS A 112 12.23 2.29 1.50
N ASN A 113 11.79 2.28 2.75
CA ASN A 113 10.92 1.19 3.25
C ASN A 113 9.51 1.22 2.61
N CYS A 114 9.01 2.41 2.35
CA CYS A 114 7.74 2.68 1.66
C CYS A 114 7.89 3.97 0.83
N PRO A 115 7.29 4.09 -0.37
CA PRO A 115 7.40 5.31 -1.18
C PRO A 115 6.92 6.59 -0.46
N SER A 116 6.01 6.43 0.51
CA SER A 116 5.46 7.50 1.34
C SER A 116 6.37 7.95 2.47
N MET A 117 7.44 7.20 2.80
CA MET A 117 8.38 7.62 3.84
C MET A 117 9.34 8.70 3.33
N THR A 118 9.78 9.55 4.26
CA THR A 118 10.68 10.68 3.97
C THR A 118 12.13 10.22 3.84
N LYS A 119 12.61 9.41 4.78
CA LYS A 119 14.00 8.93 4.83
C LYS A 119 14.33 8.04 3.62
N SER A 120 15.36 8.43 2.89
CA SER A 120 15.97 7.65 1.81
C SER A 120 17.21 6.92 2.33
N TYR A 121 17.46 5.74 1.78
CA TYR A 121 18.64 4.91 2.03
C TYR A 121 19.53 4.80 0.79
N GLY A 122 19.42 5.73 -0.16
CA GLY A 122 20.22 5.79 -1.37
C GLY A 122 19.36 5.96 -2.62
N ASN A 123 19.99 6.03 -3.79
CA ASN A 123 19.29 6.10 -5.07
C ASN A 123 19.65 4.88 -5.93
N ILE A 124 18.70 4.32 -6.67
CA ILE A 124 18.94 3.11 -7.48
C ILE A 124 20.00 3.30 -8.58
N ARG A 125 20.33 4.56 -8.91
CA ARG A 125 21.40 4.89 -9.87
C ARG A 125 22.79 4.53 -9.37
N ASP A 126 23.01 4.55 -8.05
CA ASP A 126 24.34 4.42 -7.43
C ASP A 126 24.39 3.48 -6.21
N THR A 127 23.23 3.07 -5.68
CA THR A 127 23.09 2.24 -4.49
C THR A 127 22.33 0.98 -4.85
N THR A 128 22.92 -0.19 -4.58
CA THR A 128 22.22 -1.46 -4.73
C THR A 128 21.18 -1.65 -3.63
N LEU A 129 20.14 -2.45 -3.91
CA LEU A 129 19.14 -2.79 -2.89
C LEU A 129 19.77 -3.49 -1.67
N ARG A 130 20.82 -4.29 -1.89
CA ARG A 130 21.55 -4.96 -0.80
C ARG A 130 22.23 -3.95 0.10
N GLU A 131 22.95 -2.97 -0.46
CA GLU A 131 23.61 -1.92 0.32
C GLU A 131 22.58 -1.09 1.10
N ALA A 132 21.47 -0.71 0.49
CA ALA A 132 20.43 0.06 1.16
C ALA A 132 19.83 -0.67 2.38
N ILE A 133 19.63 -1.98 2.30
CA ILE A 133 19.09 -2.80 3.41
C ILE A 133 20.06 -2.89 4.59
N GLU A 134 21.36 -2.84 4.33
CA GLU A 134 22.40 -2.90 5.36
C GLU A 134 22.74 -1.53 5.97
N LYS A 135 22.15 -0.43 5.45
CA LYS A 135 22.33 0.89 6.06
C LYS A 135 21.65 0.97 7.43
N GLN A 136 22.31 1.66 8.35
CA GLN A 136 21.82 1.84 9.71
C GLN A 136 20.40 2.42 9.72
N GLY A 137 19.54 1.75 10.47
CA GLY A 137 18.17 2.13 10.70
C GLY A 137 17.16 1.71 9.63
N PHE A 138 17.60 1.06 8.53
CA PHE A 138 16.66 0.56 7.51
C PHE A 138 15.65 -0.42 8.10
N LYS A 139 16.13 -1.34 8.94
CA LYS A 139 15.33 -2.43 9.52
C LYS A 139 14.58 -2.01 10.79
N ASP A 140 14.86 -0.85 11.39
CA ASP A 140 14.27 -0.44 12.67
C ASP A 140 12.74 -0.45 12.65
N VAL A 141 12.15 0.11 11.58
CA VAL A 141 10.69 0.17 11.40
C VAL A 141 10.04 -1.19 11.14
N TRP A 142 10.82 -2.22 10.80
CA TRP A 142 10.29 -3.59 10.65
C TRP A 142 9.89 -4.18 11.99
N TYR A 143 10.49 -3.73 13.09
CA TYR A 143 10.25 -4.25 14.42
C TYR A 143 9.28 -3.40 15.24
N ILE A 144 8.62 -2.41 14.61
CA ILE A 144 7.56 -1.62 15.26
C ILE A 144 6.22 -2.31 15.02
N HIS A 145 5.80 -3.13 15.99
CA HIS A 145 4.53 -3.86 15.95
C HIS A 145 3.46 -3.18 16.82
N LYS A 146 2.19 -3.57 16.65
CA LYS A 146 1.06 -2.84 17.22
C LYS A 146 0.98 -2.89 18.75
N ASP A 147 1.63 -3.87 19.40
CA ASP A 147 1.72 -3.92 20.87
C ASP A 147 2.59 -2.80 21.47
N GLN A 148 3.39 -2.14 20.64
CA GLN A 148 4.21 -0.99 21.03
C GLN A 148 3.56 0.34 20.69
N ILE A 149 2.53 0.33 19.83
CA ILE A 149 1.91 1.54 19.29
C ILE A 149 0.81 2.00 20.25
N GLU A 150 0.86 3.26 20.64
CA GLU A 150 -0.13 3.91 21.51
C GLU A 150 -1.54 3.76 20.93
N VAL A 151 -2.51 3.51 21.81
CA VAL A 151 -3.92 3.16 21.50
C VAL A 151 -4.06 1.81 20.78
N CYS A 152 -3.22 1.52 19.78
CA CYS A 152 -3.30 0.27 19.02
C CYS A 152 -2.99 -0.96 19.87
N LYS A 153 -2.07 -0.87 20.85
CA LYS A 153 -1.74 -1.97 21.75
C LYS A 153 -2.94 -2.47 22.59
N ASP A 154 -3.90 -1.59 22.83
CA ASP A 154 -5.13 -1.91 23.57
C ASP A 154 -6.30 -2.26 22.63
N CYS A 155 -6.12 -2.10 21.31
CA CYS A 155 -7.19 -2.30 20.34
C CYS A 155 -7.45 -3.78 20.08
N GLU A 156 -8.70 -4.19 20.09
CA GLU A 156 -9.14 -5.56 19.79
C GLU A 156 -8.76 -6.04 18.36
N PHE A 157 -8.47 -5.11 17.45
CA PHE A 157 -8.11 -5.41 16.07
C PHE A 157 -6.59 -5.43 15.80
N HIS A 158 -5.74 -5.28 16.82
CA HIS A 158 -4.33 -5.00 16.58
C HIS A 158 -3.57 -6.11 15.83
N HIS A 159 -3.99 -7.37 15.90
CA HIS A 159 -3.35 -8.45 15.13
C HIS A 159 -3.98 -8.72 13.75
N ILE A 160 -5.09 -8.04 13.39
CA ILE A 160 -5.77 -8.21 12.09
C ILE A 160 -5.78 -6.93 11.25
N CYS A 161 -5.52 -5.79 11.88
CA CYS A 161 -5.38 -4.48 11.24
C CYS A 161 -3.97 -4.30 10.66
N THR A 162 -3.88 -3.75 9.45
CA THR A 162 -2.58 -3.38 8.86
C THR A 162 -2.09 -2.06 9.45
N ASP A 163 -0.79 -1.97 9.72
CA ASP A 163 -0.18 -0.76 10.26
C ASP A 163 0.39 0.18 9.17
N CYS A 164 0.39 1.49 9.41
CA CYS A 164 1.11 2.45 8.58
C CYS A 164 2.01 3.35 9.44
N ARG A 165 3.34 3.21 9.31
CA ARG A 165 4.32 4.12 9.94
C ARG A 165 4.69 5.34 9.11
N ALA A 166 4.20 5.45 7.87
CA ALA A 166 4.39 6.67 7.07
C ALA A 166 3.46 7.80 7.55
N TYR A 167 2.19 7.47 7.81
CA TYR A 167 1.17 8.43 8.24
C TYR A 167 0.80 8.17 9.71
N ILE A 168 1.67 8.60 10.63
CA ILE A 168 1.46 8.55 12.09
C ILE A 168 0.85 9.87 12.60
N GLN A 169 0.15 9.85 13.74
CA GLN A 169 -0.54 11.02 14.27
C GLN A 169 0.43 12.13 14.70
N ASP A 170 1.52 11.77 15.38
CA ASP A 170 2.57 12.69 15.83
C ASP A 170 3.92 12.29 15.18
N PRO A 171 4.50 13.12 14.29
CA PRO A 171 5.76 12.83 13.62
C PRO A 171 6.96 12.76 14.57
N ASN A 172 6.84 13.29 15.80
CA ASN A 172 7.89 13.23 16.81
C ASN A 172 7.81 11.96 17.68
N ASN A 173 6.71 11.21 17.57
CA ASN A 173 6.50 9.96 18.30
C ASN A 173 6.23 8.82 17.32
N ILE A 174 7.25 8.01 17.04
CA ILE A 174 7.17 6.86 16.12
C ILE A 174 6.15 5.79 16.59
N TYR A 175 5.81 5.79 17.88
CA TYR A 175 4.83 4.89 18.48
C TYR A 175 3.41 5.48 18.50
N SER A 176 3.19 6.68 17.96
CA SER A 176 1.84 7.24 17.86
C SER A 176 0.94 6.43 16.91
N LYS A 177 -0.38 6.53 17.13
CA LYS A 177 -1.41 5.87 16.34
C LYS A 177 -1.31 6.27 14.86
N PRO A 178 -1.66 5.39 13.89
CA PRO A 178 -1.79 5.80 12.49
C PRO A 178 -2.83 6.92 12.33
N ALA A 179 -2.46 7.99 11.63
CA ALA A 179 -3.31 9.17 11.43
C ALA A 179 -4.66 8.83 10.75
N LYS A 180 -4.64 7.87 9.83
CA LYS A 180 -5.80 7.44 9.04
C LYS A 180 -6.72 6.43 9.74
N CYS A 181 -6.47 6.07 10.99
CA CYS A 181 -7.28 5.09 11.74
C CYS A 181 -8.35 5.77 12.59
N SER A 182 -9.57 6.00 12.10
CA SER A 182 -10.61 6.68 12.89
C SER A 182 -11.26 5.82 13.98
N TYR A 183 -10.83 4.58 14.16
CA TYR A 183 -11.37 3.68 15.17
C TYR A 183 -10.86 4.01 16.59
N ASP A 184 -11.77 4.07 17.56
CA ASP A 184 -11.47 4.18 18.99
C ASP A 184 -11.78 2.86 19.71
N PRO A 185 -10.76 2.13 20.23
CA PRO A 185 -10.98 0.85 20.91
C PRO A 185 -11.59 1.00 22.30
N TYR A 186 -11.58 2.18 22.91
CA TYR A 186 -12.14 2.37 24.26
C TYR A 186 -13.66 2.59 24.24
N THR A 187 -14.18 3.04 23.10
CA THR A 187 -15.62 3.19 22.85
C THR A 187 -16.16 2.19 21.83
N ALA A 188 -15.28 1.44 21.18
CA ALA A 188 -15.57 0.51 20.09
C ALA A 188 -16.31 1.15 18.89
N THR A 189 -15.98 2.40 18.56
CA THR A 189 -16.65 3.16 17.49
C THR A 189 -15.68 3.67 16.44
N TRP A 190 -16.14 3.73 15.19
CA TRP A 190 -15.48 4.48 14.12
C TRP A 190 -15.91 5.94 14.19
N GLY A 191 -14.96 6.84 14.38
CA GLY A 191 -15.18 8.28 14.32
C GLY A 191 -14.93 8.87 12.93
N GLU A 192 -14.94 10.21 12.87
CA GLU A 192 -14.40 10.97 11.74
C GLU A 192 -12.86 10.89 11.69
N ALA A 193 -12.26 11.56 10.70
CA ALA A 193 -10.80 11.60 10.56
C ALA A 193 -10.12 12.08 11.85
N ASN A 194 -9.04 11.42 12.27
CA ASN A 194 -8.32 11.89 13.46
C ASN A 194 -7.57 13.19 13.16
N PRO A 195 -7.53 14.12 14.12
CA PRO A 195 -6.56 15.21 14.10
C PRO A 195 -5.14 14.65 14.01
N THR A 196 -4.31 15.24 13.15
CA THR A 196 -2.90 14.92 13.04
C THR A 196 -2.12 16.17 12.64
N ASN A 197 -0.91 16.31 13.18
CA ASN A 197 0.06 17.34 12.78
C ASN A 197 1.08 16.78 11.75
N ASN A 198 0.86 15.58 11.23
CA ASN A 198 1.78 14.96 10.29
C ASN A 198 1.66 15.61 8.90
N PRO A 199 2.74 16.24 8.40
CA PRO A 199 2.70 16.93 7.11
C PRO A 199 2.44 15.98 5.94
N LEU A 200 2.74 14.69 6.08
CA LEU A 200 2.50 13.68 5.04
C LEU A 200 1.02 13.31 4.91
N HIS A 201 0.20 13.57 5.92
CA HIS A 201 -1.22 13.18 5.91
C HIS A 201 -2.07 14.09 5.00
N GLY A 202 -1.72 15.38 4.91
CA GLY A 202 -2.45 16.40 4.12
C GLY A 202 -1.73 16.91 2.87
N GLN A 203 -0.50 16.45 2.62
CA GLN A 203 0.29 16.81 1.44
C GLN A 203 -0.01 15.96 0.23
#